data_AF-A0AAW2AJK4-F1
#
_entry.id   AF-A0AAW2AJK4-F1
#
_cell.length_a   1.000
_cell.length_b   1.000
_cell.length_c   1.000
_cell.angle_alpha   90.00
_cell.angle_beta   90.00
_cell.angle_gamma   90.00
#
_symmetry.space_group_name_H-M   'P 1'
#
loop_
_entity.id
_entity.type
_entity.pdbx_description
1 polymer ?
#
loop_
_entity_poly.entity_id
_entity_poly.type
_entity_poly.pdbx_seq_one_letter_code
_entity_poly.pdbx_strand_id
1 'polypeptide(L)'
;AGTNIQEHLNAIDECTQPYLLAMGTNKNNIHVYYIILDKQAIPCKSVSGLGAFDELFKAHFVFGASYSKVLHNMYTFVQTTIFQIDIGKVKESPRVAELRARFVH
;
A
#
# COMPACT_ATOMS: atom_id res chain seq x y z
N ALA A 1 -7.90 20.30 14.86
CA ALA A 1 -6.52 20.77 14.66
C ALA A 1 -5.80 19.75 13.79
N GLY A 2 -5.05 20.17 12.77
CA GLY A 2 -4.24 19.25 11.98
C GLY A 2 -2.92 18.96 12.69
N THR A 3 -2.47 17.71 12.67
CA THR A 3 -1.16 17.30 13.17
C THR A 3 -0.12 17.47 12.06
N ASN A 4 1.08 17.98 12.38
CA ASN A 4 2.14 18.08 11.37
C ASN A 4 2.76 16.70 11.07
N ILE A 5 3.46 16.56 9.94
CA ILE A 5 4.03 15.27 9.52
C ILE A 5 5.06 14.71 10.53
N GLN A 6 5.86 15.58 11.16
CA GLN A 6 6.92 15.16 12.08
C GLN A 6 6.33 14.66 13.41
N GLU A 7 5.30 15.33 13.92
CA GLU A 7 4.53 14.91 15.09
C GLU A 7 3.89 13.54 14.85
N HIS A 8 3.34 13.32 13.66
CA HIS A 8 2.82 12.01 13.27
C HIS A 8 3.92 10.96 13.28
N LEU A 9 5.05 11.21 12.62
CA LEU A 9 6.17 10.26 12.57
C LEU A 9 6.71 9.88 13.96
N ASN A 10 6.81 10.86 14.87
CA ASN A 10 7.28 10.64 16.24
C ASN A 10 6.31 9.77 17.07
N ALA A 11 5.03 9.74 16.73
CA ALA A 11 4.00 8.99 17.43
C ALA A 11 3.82 7.55 16.90
N ILE A 12 4.54 7.16 15.83
CA ILE A 12 4.37 5.83 15.22
C ILE A 12 5.00 4.74 16.08
N ASP A 13 4.18 3.76 16.46
CA ASP A 13 4.63 2.45 16.89
C ASP A 13 4.99 1.58 15.66
N GLU A 14 6.16 0.93 15.70
CA GLU A 14 6.86 0.35 14.55
C GLU A 14 6.06 -0.72 13.80
N CYS A 15 5.10 -1.38 14.47
CA CYS A 15 4.44 -2.59 14.00
C CYS A 15 3.51 -2.44 12.77
N THR A 16 3.28 -1.23 12.25
CA THR A 16 2.24 -0.98 11.23
C THR A 16 2.74 -0.54 9.86
N GLN A 17 4.06 -0.41 9.67
CA GLN A 17 4.66 0.06 8.43
C GLN A 17 4.96 -1.10 7.44
N PRO A 18 4.86 -0.87 6.12
CA PRO A 18 4.54 0.38 5.45
C PRO A 18 3.04 0.65 5.26
N TYR A 19 2.66 1.94 5.18
CA TYR A 19 1.29 2.36 4.85
C TYR A 19 1.26 3.72 4.13
N LEU A 20 0.12 4.03 3.50
CA LEU A 20 -0.13 5.35 2.91
C LEU A 20 -0.73 6.33 3.90
N LEU A 21 -0.13 7.51 3.99
CA LEU A 21 -0.68 8.66 4.69
C LEU A 21 -1.18 9.67 3.67
N ALA A 22 -2.49 9.94 3.69
CA ALA A 22 -3.11 11.00 2.91
C ALA A 22 -3.13 12.30 3.71
N MET A 23 -2.67 13.39 3.12
CA MET A 23 -2.67 14.72 3.74
C MET A 23 -3.48 15.69 2.90
N GLY A 24 -4.34 16.46 3.56
CA GLY A 24 -5.21 17.42 2.92
C GLY A 24 -6.01 18.21 3.95
N THR A 25 -6.86 19.12 3.47
CA THR A 25 -7.73 19.91 4.35
C THR A 25 -8.84 19.07 4.97
N ASN A 26 -9.34 18.06 4.25
CA ASN A 26 -10.31 17.09 4.73
C ASN A 26 -10.29 15.83 3.84
N LYS A 27 -11.09 14.81 4.18
CA LYS A 27 -11.14 13.53 3.44
C LYS A 27 -11.57 13.67 1.96
N ASN A 28 -12.27 14.75 1.61
CA ASN A 28 -12.71 15.02 0.24
C ASN A 28 -11.72 15.90 -0.54
N ASN A 29 -10.72 16.48 0.14
CA ASN A 29 -9.73 17.35 -0.46
C ASN A 29 -8.33 16.97 0.01
N ILE A 30 -7.82 15.89 -0.58
CA ILE A 30 -6.46 15.38 -0.37
C ILE A 30 -5.52 16.09 -1.32
N HIS A 31 -4.41 16.61 -0.79
CA HIS A 31 -3.41 17.36 -1.57
C HIS A 31 -2.20 16.48 -1.94
N VAL A 32 -1.78 15.59 -1.04
CA VAL A 32 -0.58 14.77 -1.20
C VAL A 32 -0.70 13.45 -0.45
N TYR A 33 0.03 12.45 -0.92
CA TYR A 33 0.21 11.16 -0.25
C TYR A 33 1.67 10.94 0.11
N TYR A 34 1.90 10.25 1.22
CA TYR A 34 3.21 9.77 1.64
C TYR A 34 3.18 8.27 1.88
N ILE A 35 4.23 7.57 1.49
CA ILE A 35 4.50 6.22 1.98
C ILE A 35 5.26 6.39 3.30
N ILE A 36 4.68 5.87 4.36
CA ILE A 36 5.33 5.82 5.67
C ILE A 36 6.05 4.48 5.79
N LEU A 37 7.38 4.52 5.87
CA LEU A 37 8.27 3.37 5.97
C LEU A 37 9.44 3.71 6.91
N ASP A 38 9.75 2.83 7.86
CA ASP A 38 10.77 3.03 8.90
C ASP A 38 10.78 4.41 9.58
N LYS A 39 9.58 4.92 9.90
CA LYS A 39 9.34 6.25 10.51
C LYS A 39 9.82 7.40 9.61
N GLN A 40 10.00 7.15 8.32
CA GLN A 40 10.24 8.14 7.28
C GLN A 40 9.00 8.36 6.45
N ALA A 41 8.80 9.59 5.99
CA ALA A 41 7.73 9.95 5.06
C ALA A 41 8.34 10.14 3.66
N ILE A 42 8.07 9.19 2.76
CA ILE A 42 8.50 9.25 1.36
C ILE A 42 7.35 9.87 0.55
N PRO A 43 7.52 11.03 -0.09
CA PRO A 43 6.45 11.67 -0.85
C PRO A 43 6.11 10.84 -2.10
N CYS A 44 4.81 10.59 -2.30
CA CYS A 44 4.33 10.00 -3.55
C CYS A 44 4.39 11.02 -4.68
N LYS A 45 4.63 10.56 -5.90
CA LYS A 45 4.53 11.40 -7.10
C LYS A 45 3.08 11.60 -7.52
N SER A 46 2.25 10.58 -7.35
CA SER A 46 0.82 10.64 -7.65
C SER A 46 0.06 11.48 -6.61
N VAL A 47 -0.82 12.35 -7.12
CA VAL A 47 -1.83 13.06 -6.32
C VAL A 47 -3.15 12.29 -6.21
N SER A 48 -3.28 11.18 -6.92
CA SER A 48 -4.45 10.29 -6.82
C SER A 48 -4.19 9.14 -5.85
N GLY A 49 -5.23 8.71 -5.13
CA GLY A 49 -5.14 7.57 -4.23
C GLY A 49 -4.77 6.26 -4.93
N LEU A 50 -5.24 6.05 -6.17
CA LEU A 50 -4.90 4.85 -6.95
C LEU A 50 -3.41 4.82 -7.31
N GLY A 51 -2.86 5.94 -7.80
CA GLY A 51 -1.43 6.01 -8.11
C GLY A 51 -0.55 5.95 -6.85
N ALA A 52 -0.99 6.52 -5.73
CA ALA A 52 -0.28 6.38 -4.46
C ALA A 52 -0.26 4.91 -3.98
N PHE A 53 -1.36 4.17 -4.18
CA PHE A 53 -1.42 2.74 -3.88
C PHE A 53 -0.48 1.91 -4.77
N ASP A 54 -0.40 2.23 -6.06
CA ASP A 54 0.57 1.62 -6.98
C ASP A 54 2.03 1.86 -6.52
N GLU A 55 2.35 3.08 -6.07
CA GLU A 55 3.68 3.39 -5.50
C GLU A 55 3.95 2.61 -4.20
N LEU A 56 2.98 2.50 -3.28
CA LEU A 56 3.11 1.70 -2.06
C LEU A 56 3.33 0.22 -2.39
N PHE A 57 2.56 -0.33 -3.33
CA PHE A 57 2.72 -1.71 -3.77
C PHE A 57 4.14 -1.96 -4.31
N LYS A 58 4.65 -1.05 -5.16
CA LYS A 58 6.01 -1.17 -5.71
C LYS A 58 7.10 -1.04 -4.66
N ALA A 59 6.87 -0.30 -3.57
CA ALA A 59 7.83 -0.16 -2.47
C ALA A 59 8.22 -1.51 -1.85
N HIS A 60 7.34 -2.52 -1.85
CA HIS A 60 7.67 -3.89 -1.44
C HIS A 60 8.84 -4.48 -2.25
N PHE A 61 8.78 -4.33 -3.57
CA PHE A 61 9.78 -4.91 -4.47
C PHE A 61 11.07 -4.09 -4.52
N VAL A 62 10.99 -2.77 -4.30
CA VAL A 62 12.16 -1.88 -4.34
C VAL A 62 12.91 -1.88 -3.00
N PHE A 63 12.19 -1.81 -1.88
CA PHE A 63 12.78 -1.66 -0.54
C PHE A 63 12.73 -2.95 0.29
N GLY A 64 12.14 -4.04 -0.22
CA GLY A 64 11.96 -5.28 0.54
C GLY A 64 10.94 -5.16 1.69
N ALA A 65 10.10 -4.12 1.68
CA ALA A 65 9.17 -3.83 2.76
C ALA A 65 8.05 -4.88 2.80
N SER A 66 7.83 -5.54 3.93
CA SER A 66 6.75 -6.54 4.05
C SER A 66 5.38 -5.89 4.15
N TYR A 67 4.39 -6.39 3.41
CA TYR A 67 3.01 -5.93 3.57
C TYR A 67 2.42 -6.29 4.94
N SER A 68 1.40 -5.53 5.35
CA SER A 68 0.57 -5.89 6.50
C SER A 68 0.03 -7.31 6.37
N LYS A 69 0.29 -8.15 7.38
CA LYS A 69 -0.19 -9.54 7.43
C LYS A 69 -1.71 -9.63 7.33
N VAL A 70 -2.43 -8.64 7.86
CA VAL A 70 -3.90 -8.59 7.81
C VAL A 70 -4.41 -8.38 6.37
N LEU A 71 -3.64 -7.67 5.56
CA LEU A 71 -3.98 -7.38 4.15
C LEU A 71 -3.30 -8.36 3.18
N HIS A 72 -2.66 -9.43 3.66
CA HIS A 72 -1.89 -10.35 2.83
C HIS A 72 -2.66 -10.85 1.60
N ASN A 73 -3.90 -11.31 1.77
CA ASN A 73 -4.72 -11.79 0.64
C ASN A 73 -5.00 -10.70 -0.41
N MET A 74 -5.18 -9.45 0.02
CA MET A 74 -5.42 -8.32 -0.88
C MET A 74 -4.17 -8.01 -1.70
N TYR A 75 -3.00 -7.94 -1.05
CA TYR A 75 -1.73 -7.72 -1.74
C TYR A 75 -1.36 -8.89 -2.66
N THR A 76 -1.59 -10.14 -2.25
CA THR A 76 -1.40 -11.31 -3.11
C THR A 76 -2.31 -11.24 -4.35
N PHE A 77 -3.58 -10.86 -4.18
CA PHE A 77 -4.49 -10.66 -5.32
C PHE A 77 -3.99 -9.58 -6.28
N VAL A 78 -3.60 -8.41 -5.76
CA VAL A 78 -3.05 -7.32 -6.58
C VAL A 78 -1.79 -7.79 -7.31
N GLN A 79 -0.88 -8.47 -6.61
CA GLN A 79 0.37 -8.98 -7.17
C GLN A 79 0.13 -9.96 -8.31
N THR A 80 -0.69 -10.99 -8.12
CA THR A 80 -0.84 -12.06 -9.10
C THR A 80 -1.86 -11.74 -10.19
N THR A 81 -2.89 -10.93 -9.89
CA THR A 81 -3.98 -10.65 -10.83
C THR A 81 -3.77 -9.35 -11.59
N ILE A 82 -3.41 -8.27 -10.90
CA ILE A 82 -3.28 -6.94 -11.53
C ILE A 82 -1.90 -6.77 -12.15
N PHE A 83 -0.84 -7.07 -11.40
CA PHE A 83 0.54 -6.94 -11.87
C PHE A 83 1.10 -8.20 -12.54
N GLN A 84 0.39 -9.33 -12.44
CA GLN A 84 0.79 -10.62 -13.02
C GLN A 84 2.18 -11.12 -12.56
N ILE A 85 2.55 -10.79 -11.33
CA ILE A 85 3.82 -11.20 -10.72
C ILE A 85 3.63 -12.52 -9.98
N ASP A 86 4.59 -13.44 -10.15
CA ASP A 86 4.68 -14.73 -9.43
C ASP A 86 3.41 -15.60 -9.47
N ILE A 87 2.66 -15.51 -10.58
CA ILE A 87 1.51 -16.38 -10.84
C ILE A 87 1.94 -17.84 -10.75
N GLY A 88 1.24 -18.61 -9.91
CA GLY A 88 1.51 -20.03 -9.70
C GLY A 88 2.75 -20.33 -8.84
N LYS A 89 3.52 -19.31 -8.44
CA LYS A 89 4.67 -19.45 -7.52
C LYS A 89 4.32 -19.06 -6.09
N VAL A 90 3.53 -17.98 -5.93
CA VAL A 90 3.03 -17.58 -4.60
C VAL A 90 1.86 -18.48 -4.21
N LYS A 91 1.84 -18.91 -2.95
CA LYS A 91 0.72 -19.66 -2.38
C LYS A 91 -0.49 -18.74 -2.23
N GLU A 92 -1.40 -18.80 -3.19
CA GLU A 92 -2.67 -18.09 -3.15
C GLU A 92 -3.66 -18.81 -2.22
N SER A 93 -4.53 -18.05 -1.55
CA SER A 93 -5.70 -18.63 -0.88
C SER A 93 -6.78 -18.99 -1.92
N PRO A 94 -7.67 -19.97 -1.65
CA PRO A 94 -8.71 -20.37 -2.60
C PRO A 94 -9.57 -19.18 -3.08
N ARG A 95 -9.84 -18.22 -2.18
CA ARG A 95 -10.62 -17.02 -2.50
C ARG A 95 -9.89 -16.08 -3.48
N VAL A 96 -8.57 -15.93 -3.34
CA VAL A 96 -7.75 -15.14 -4.26
C VAL A 96 -7.73 -15.78 -5.64
N ALA A 97 -7.56 -17.11 -5.71
CA ALA A 97 -7.58 -17.85 -6.97
C ALA A 97 -8.95 -17.75 -7.68
N GLU A 98 -10.06 -17.86 -6.94
CA GLU A 98 -11.41 -17.67 -7.46
C GLU A 98 -11.59 -16.27 -8.06
N LEU A 99 -11.20 -15.21 -7.33
CA LEU A 99 -11.30 -13.84 -7.82
C LEU A 99 -10.46 -13.65 -9.08
N ARG A 100 -9.21 -14.13 -9.10
CA ARG A 100 -8.34 -14.05 -10.27
C ARG A 100 -9.01 -14.68 -11.50
N ALA A 101 -9.57 -15.88 -11.36
CA ALA A 101 -10.29 -16.55 -12.45
C ALA A 101 -11.44 -15.69 -13.00
N ARG A 102 -12.16 -14.96 -12.15
CA ARG A 102 -13.28 -14.09 -12.55
C ARG A 102 -12.89 -12.79 -13.25
N PHE A 103 -11.67 -12.29 -13.02
CA PHE A 103 -11.19 -11.04 -13.63
C PHE A 103 -10.40 -11.27 -14.93
N VAL A 104 -9.98 -12.52 -15.19
CA VAL A 104 -9.19 -12.91 -16.37
C VAL A 104 -10.09 -13.47 -17.51
N HIS A 105 -11.38 -13.70 -17.24
CA HIS A 105 -12.41 -14.05 -18.22
C HIS A 105 -13.37 -12.87 -18.42
#